data_AF-A0A2T1CCH3-F1
#
_entry.id   AF-A0A2T1CCH3-F1
#
_cell.length_a   1.000
_cell.length_b   1.000
_cell.length_c   1.000
_cell.angle_alpha   90.00
_cell.angle_beta   90.00
_cell.angle_gamma   90.00
#
_symmetry.space_group_name_H-M   'P 1'
#
loop_
_entity.id
_entity.type
_entity.pdbx_description
1 polymer ?
#
loop_
_entity_poly.entity_id
_entity_poly.type
_entity_poly.pdbx_seq_one_letter_code
_entity_poly.pdbx_strand_id
1 'polypeptide(L)'
;MTQTTIKSTKLPPSEHQYAEVIHRLEAGGSMLPDTPENLMQIIGIYKAYAVPMDFYWRDLLYIAERVFLEPLPFFKYFLPQSYLDLPNHYAGDDADLKIWRGKASAHPELLEFMNKGETRKMPKLLHHLWHDRINMEFAEACMRAMLWHGRDMGMGKFDAYLDSEEYRANADKAIKAYFKGNPVM
;
A
#
# COMPACT_ATOMS: atom_id res chain seq x y z
N MET A 1 26.17 -29.71 5.06
CA MET A 1 27.32 -29.00 4.45
C MET A 1 27.18 -29.09 2.94
N THR A 2 26.52 -28.11 2.34
CA THR A 2 26.34 -28.08 0.87
C THR A 2 27.62 -27.49 0.28
N GLN A 3 28.41 -28.30 -0.41
CA GLN A 3 29.60 -27.83 -1.13
C GLN A 3 29.17 -26.84 -2.21
N THR A 4 29.49 -25.56 -2.02
CA THR A 4 29.38 -24.55 -3.06
C THR A 4 30.45 -24.85 -4.11
N THR A 5 30.05 -25.36 -5.26
CA THR A 5 30.93 -25.52 -6.42
C THR A 5 31.52 -24.15 -6.75
N ILE A 6 32.83 -23.98 -6.59
CA ILE A 6 33.52 -22.72 -6.89
C ILE A 6 33.47 -22.53 -8.41
N LYS A 7 32.45 -21.81 -8.88
CA LYS A 7 32.40 -21.31 -10.25
C LYS A 7 33.52 -20.30 -10.40
N SER A 8 34.39 -20.52 -11.39
CA SER A 8 35.39 -19.53 -11.80
C SER A 8 34.68 -18.21 -12.14
N THR A 9 35.01 -17.14 -11.42
CA THR A 9 34.39 -15.83 -11.58
C THR A 9 34.98 -15.15 -12.82
N LYS A 10 34.11 -14.63 -13.70
CA LYS A 10 34.54 -13.94 -14.93
C LYS A 10 35.18 -12.58 -14.68
N LEU A 11 34.96 -12.01 -13.49
CA LEU A 11 35.42 -10.70 -13.06
C LEU A 11 36.38 -10.85 -11.88
N PRO A 12 37.32 -9.90 -11.70
CA PRO A 12 38.13 -9.84 -10.49
C PRO A 12 37.24 -9.60 -9.25
N PRO A 13 37.67 -10.03 -8.06
CA PRO A 13 36.95 -9.73 -6.82
C PRO A 13 36.72 -8.22 -6.62
N SER A 14 35.57 -7.85 -6.07
CA SER A 14 35.24 -6.46 -5.78
C SER A 14 36.02 -6.02 -4.53
N GLU A 15 36.60 -4.83 -4.56
CA GLU A 15 37.25 -4.20 -3.40
C GLU A 15 36.26 -3.42 -2.51
N HIS A 16 34.97 -3.43 -2.86
CA HIS A 16 33.95 -2.71 -2.12
C HIS A 16 33.70 -3.33 -0.74
N GLN A 17 33.35 -2.51 0.27
CA GLN A 17 33.02 -2.98 1.62
C GLN A 17 31.85 -3.99 1.68
N TYR A 18 31.04 -4.07 0.62
CA TYR A 18 29.95 -5.03 0.44
C TYR A 18 30.21 -6.04 -0.68
N ALA A 19 31.47 -6.38 -0.93
CA ALA A 19 31.89 -7.29 -2.00
C ALA A 19 31.10 -8.62 -1.99
N GLU A 20 30.80 -9.17 -0.81
CA GLU A 20 30.03 -10.41 -0.69
C GLU A 20 28.61 -10.29 -1.29
N VAL A 21 27.92 -9.17 -1.01
CA VAL A 21 26.58 -8.91 -1.56
C VAL A 21 26.67 -8.70 -3.06
N ILE A 22 27.66 -7.93 -3.53
CA ILE A 22 27.88 -7.66 -4.95
C ILE A 22 28.11 -8.97 -5.70
N HIS A 23 29.02 -9.81 -5.24
CA HIS A 23 29.32 -11.11 -5.85
C HIS A 23 28.10 -12.01 -5.89
N ARG A 24 27.28 -11.99 -4.84
CA ARG A 24 26.04 -12.77 -4.81
C ARG A 24 25.06 -12.28 -5.87
N LEU A 25 24.85 -10.97 -6.00
CA LEU A 25 23.97 -10.38 -7.01
C LEU A 25 24.49 -10.63 -8.44
N GLU A 26 25.79 -10.45 -8.68
CA GLU A 26 26.43 -10.72 -9.98
C GLU A 26 26.32 -12.20 -10.39
N ALA A 27 26.30 -13.10 -9.41
CA ALA A 27 26.08 -14.53 -9.63
C ALA A 27 24.60 -14.90 -9.85
N GLY A 28 23.68 -13.92 -9.84
CA GLY A 28 22.23 -14.14 -9.98
C GLY A 28 21.52 -14.55 -8.68
N GLY A 29 22.20 -14.42 -7.53
CA GLY A 29 21.61 -14.61 -6.22
C GLY A 29 20.82 -13.39 -5.73
N SER A 30 20.35 -13.45 -4.49
CA SER A 30 19.55 -12.40 -3.85
C SER A 30 20.39 -11.48 -2.97
N MET A 31 19.80 -10.37 -2.51
CA MET A 31 20.46 -9.43 -1.59
C MET A 31 20.76 -10.07 -0.23
N LEU A 32 19.90 -10.96 0.24
CA LEU A 32 20.05 -11.71 1.50
C LEU A 32 20.50 -13.15 1.23
N PRO A 33 21.02 -13.90 2.22
CA PRO A 33 21.34 -15.31 2.01
C PRO A 33 20.09 -16.13 1.71
N ASP A 34 20.17 -17.03 0.74
CA ASP A 34 19.07 -17.92 0.39
C ASP A 34 19.05 -19.15 1.30
N THR A 35 18.41 -19.00 2.47
CA THR A 35 18.21 -20.08 3.45
C THR A 35 16.72 -20.35 3.64
N PRO A 36 16.33 -21.60 3.98
CA PRO A 36 14.93 -21.92 4.29
C PRO A 36 14.32 -21.03 5.38
N GLU A 37 15.10 -20.67 6.40
CA GLU A 37 14.68 -19.80 7.50
C GLU A 37 14.36 -18.38 7.00
N ASN A 38 15.23 -17.81 6.16
CA ASN A 38 15.02 -16.48 5.58
C ASN A 38 13.78 -16.47 4.69
N LEU A 39 13.62 -17.50 3.85
CA LEU A 39 12.45 -17.63 2.99
C LEU A 39 11.16 -17.68 3.81
N MET A 40 11.11 -18.52 4.85
CA MET A 40 9.94 -18.64 5.73
C MET A 40 9.59 -17.30 6.38
N GLN A 41 10.58 -16.58 6.92
CA GLN A 41 10.35 -15.29 7.56
C GLN A 41 9.85 -14.23 6.57
N ILE A 42 10.47 -14.13 5.39
CA ILE A 42 10.11 -13.16 4.36
C ILE A 42 8.66 -13.40 3.88
N ILE A 43 8.31 -14.65 3.56
CA ILE A 43 6.94 -15.00 3.14
C ILE A 43 5.93 -14.74 4.27
N GLY A 44 6.30 -15.04 5.52
CA GLY A 44 5.48 -14.73 6.69
C GLY A 44 5.19 -13.23 6.82
N ILE A 45 6.22 -12.39 6.68
CA ILE A 45 6.09 -10.94 6.68
C ILE A 45 5.21 -10.47 5.52
N TYR A 46 5.43 -10.97 4.30
CA TYR A 46 4.60 -10.61 3.14
C TYR A 46 3.12 -10.94 3.39
N LYS A 47 2.81 -12.11 3.95
CA LYS A 47 1.42 -12.46 4.27
C LYS A 47 0.84 -11.57 5.37
N ALA A 48 1.60 -11.32 6.44
CA ALA A 48 1.15 -10.49 7.55
C ALA A 48 0.91 -9.04 7.11
N TYR A 49 1.74 -8.51 6.20
CA TYR A 49 1.64 -7.14 5.70
C TYR A 49 0.57 -6.97 4.60
N ALA A 50 0.29 -8.02 3.82
CA ALA A 50 -0.74 -8.00 2.78
C ALA A 50 -2.14 -7.69 3.33
N VAL A 51 -2.46 -8.17 4.54
CA VAL A 51 -3.79 -7.98 5.16
C VAL A 51 -4.08 -6.51 5.52
N PRO A 52 -3.24 -5.79 6.30
CA PRO A 52 -3.45 -4.37 6.55
C PRO A 52 -3.28 -3.54 5.28
N MET A 53 -2.37 -3.90 4.35
CA MET A 53 -2.27 -3.20 3.07
C MET A 53 -3.55 -3.30 2.24
N ASP A 54 -4.28 -4.42 2.30
CA ASP A 54 -5.58 -4.57 1.65
C ASP A 54 -6.61 -3.57 2.19
N PHE A 55 -6.57 -3.26 3.48
CA PHE A 55 -7.38 -2.18 4.02
C PHE A 55 -6.87 -0.80 3.59
N TYR A 56 -5.54 -0.60 3.61
CA TYR A 56 -4.91 0.68 3.27
C TYR A 56 -5.28 1.18 1.88
N TRP A 57 -5.18 0.35 0.84
CA TRP A 57 -5.50 0.83 -0.51
C TRP A 57 -6.99 1.18 -0.66
N ARG A 58 -7.89 0.42 0.00
CA ARG A 58 -9.34 0.67 -0.04
C ARG A 58 -9.70 1.98 0.64
N ASP A 59 -9.11 2.23 1.81
CA ASP A 59 -9.39 3.43 2.59
C ASP A 59 -8.71 4.67 2.00
N LEU A 60 -7.53 4.53 1.40
CA LEU A 60 -6.91 5.61 0.61
C LEU A 60 -7.77 6.01 -0.60
N LEU A 61 -8.37 5.04 -1.31
CA LEU A 61 -9.34 5.35 -2.38
C LEU A 61 -10.59 6.03 -1.82
N TYR A 62 -11.14 5.52 -0.72
CA TYR A 62 -12.28 6.15 -0.05
C TYR A 62 -12.00 7.59 0.35
N ILE A 63 -10.84 7.86 0.96
CA ILE A 63 -10.42 9.20 1.33
C ILE A 63 -10.30 10.07 0.09
N ALA A 64 -9.60 9.61 -0.95
CA ALA A 64 -9.41 10.39 -2.18
C ALA A 64 -10.73 10.74 -2.90
N GLU A 65 -11.68 9.81 -2.95
CA GLU A 65 -12.90 9.95 -3.74
C GLU A 65 -14.10 10.51 -2.97
N ARG A 66 -14.17 10.28 -1.66
CA ARG A 66 -15.36 10.58 -0.84
C ARG A 66 -15.09 11.52 0.31
N VAL A 67 -13.89 11.48 0.88
CA VAL A 67 -13.45 12.39 1.94
C VAL A 67 -12.48 13.40 1.34
N PHE A 68 -12.97 14.12 0.32
CA PHE A 68 -12.22 15.13 -0.42
C PHE A 68 -11.83 16.30 0.51
N LEU A 69 -11.92 17.56 0.11
CA LEU A 69 -11.58 18.71 0.95
C LEU A 69 -12.53 18.92 2.16
N GLU A 70 -13.09 17.85 2.72
CA GLU A 70 -13.86 17.80 3.95
C GLU A 70 -13.09 18.51 5.08
N PRO A 71 -13.56 19.68 5.56
CA PRO A 71 -12.83 20.44 6.57
C PRO A 71 -12.71 19.71 7.90
N LEU A 72 -13.68 18.85 8.23
CA LEU A 72 -13.75 18.12 9.49
C LEU A 72 -13.93 16.61 9.26
N PRO A 73 -12.87 15.89 8.84
CA PRO A 73 -12.97 14.51 8.40
C PRO A 73 -12.95 13.51 9.58
N PHE A 74 -13.85 13.68 10.55
CA PHE A 74 -13.88 12.92 11.81
C PHE A 74 -13.96 11.39 11.60
N PHE A 75 -14.58 10.95 10.50
CA PHE A 75 -14.84 9.54 10.21
C PHE A 75 -14.05 9.03 8.99
N LYS A 76 -12.95 9.69 8.61
CA LYS A 76 -12.20 9.32 7.39
C LYS A 76 -11.68 7.89 7.34
N TYR A 77 -11.55 7.22 8.48
CA TYR A 77 -11.12 5.82 8.58
C TYR A 77 -12.27 4.81 8.68
N PHE A 78 -13.51 5.29 8.58
CA PHE A 78 -14.71 4.44 8.67
C PHE A 78 -15.02 3.92 7.27
N LEU A 79 -14.23 2.94 6.82
CA LEU A 79 -14.37 2.36 5.48
C LEU A 79 -15.83 1.90 5.22
N PRO A 80 -16.49 2.46 4.19
CA PRO A 80 -17.83 2.04 3.79
C PRO A 80 -17.81 0.61 3.25
N GLN A 81 -18.94 -0.09 3.38
CA GLN A 81 -19.06 -1.48 2.91
C GLN A 81 -18.79 -1.59 1.40
N SER A 82 -19.23 -0.61 0.61
CA SER A 82 -18.98 -0.57 -0.84
C SER A 82 -17.50 -0.56 -1.20
N TYR A 83 -16.63 0.07 -0.38
CA TYR A 83 -15.18 0.09 -0.58
C TYR A 83 -14.50 -1.17 -0.04
N LEU A 84 -15.03 -1.76 1.02
CA LEU A 84 -14.58 -3.07 1.52
C LEU A 84 -14.87 -4.20 0.49
N ASP A 85 -15.95 -4.06 -0.26
CA ASP A 85 -16.39 -5.03 -1.27
C ASP A 85 -15.83 -4.74 -2.67
N LEU A 86 -15.05 -3.66 -2.86
CA LEU A 86 -14.43 -3.36 -4.16
C LEU A 86 -13.60 -4.56 -4.64
N PRO A 87 -13.83 -5.05 -5.87
CA PRO A 87 -13.02 -6.13 -6.42
C PRO A 87 -11.60 -5.63 -6.69
N ASN A 88 -10.60 -6.41 -6.29
CA ASN A 88 -9.21 -6.15 -6.63
C ASN A 88 -8.99 -6.41 -8.13
N HIS A 89 -8.35 -5.47 -8.83
CA HIS A 89 -8.11 -5.55 -10.27
C HIS A 89 -7.08 -6.62 -10.67
N TYR A 90 -6.42 -7.27 -9.70
CA TYR A 90 -5.38 -8.27 -9.91
C TYR A 90 -5.70 -9.67 -9.35
N ALA A 91 -6.92 -9.87 -8.88
CA ALA A 91 -7.39 -11.13 -8.29
C ALA A 91 -8.83 -11.45 -8.71
N GLY A 92 -9.18 -12.73 -8.78
CA GLY A 92 -10.50 -13.19 -9.22
C GLY A 92 -10.65 -13.32 -10.74
N ASP A 93 -11.85 -13.71 -11.16
CA ASP A 93 -12.10 -14.10 -12.56
C ASP A 93 -12.17 -12.92 -13.53
N ASP A 94 -12.58 -11.75 -13.05
CA ASP A 94 -12.75 -10.51 -13.82
C ASP A 94 -11.56 -9.55 -13.68
N ALA A 95 -10.41 -10.02 -13.18
CA ALA A 95 -9.22 -9.19 -13.00
C ALA A 95 -8.61 -8.73 -14.33
N ASP A 96 -8.17 -7.47 -14.39
CA ASP A 96 -7.41 -6.89 -15.51
C ASP A 96 -6.14 -7.71 -15.79
N LEU A 97 -5.48 -8.18 -14.72
CA LEU A 97 -4.33 -9.07 -14.79
C LEU A 97 -4.31 -10.05 -13.61
N LYS A 98 -4.49 -11.34 -13.88
CA LYS A 98 -4.56 -12.39 -12.85
C LYS A 98 -3.18 -12.76 -12.29
N ILE A 99 -2.75 -12.06 -11.23
CA ILE A 99 -1.49 -12.35 -10.52
C ILE A 99 -1.77 -13.23 -9.30
N TRP A 100 -2.72 -12.83 -8.46
CA TRP A 100 -3.03 -13.56 -7.23
C TRP A 100 -4.01 -14.70 -7.50
N ARG A 101 -3.64 -15.91 -7.05
CA ARG A 101 -4.49 -17.11 -7.13
C ARG A 101 -5.52 -17.10 -6.00
N GLY A 102 -6.43 -16.15 -6.02
CA GLY A 102 -7.46 -15.99 -5.00
C GLY A 102 -8.67 -15.21 -5.50
N LYS A 103 -9.59 -14.90 -4.58
CA LYS A 103 -10.80 -14.12 -4.86
C LYS A 103 -10.45 -12.64 -5.01
N ALA A 104 -11.29 -11.90 -5.74
CA ALA A 104 -11.20 -10.44 -5.85
C ALA A 104 -11.56 -9.69 -4.55
N SER A 105 -12.26 -10.38 -3.62
CA SER A 105 -12.70 -9.82 -2.35
C SER A 105 -11.52 -9.47 -1.43
N ALA A 106 -11.80 -8.68 -0.40
CA ALA A 106 -10.87 -8.48 0.70
C ALA A 106 -10.40 -9.81 1.32
N HIS A 107 -9.21 -9.78 1.93
CA HIS A 107 -8.63 -10.93 2.60
C HIS A 107 -9.57 -11.46 3.70
N PRO A 108 -9.72 -12.79 3.85
CA PRO A 108 -10.57 -13.37 4.88
C PRO A 108 -10.22 -12.90 6.29
N GLU A 109 -8.93 -12.75 6.59
CA GLU A 109 -8.47 -12.26 7.90
C GLU A 109 -8.85 -10.79 8.11
N LEU A 110 -8.82 -9.97 7.05
CA LEU A 110 -9.31 -8.60 7.11
C LEU A 110 -10.82 -8.58 7.37
N LEU A 111 -11.60 -9.40 6.65
CA LEU A 111 -13.05 -9.49 6.86
C LEU A 111 -13.41 -9.94 8.28
N GLU A 112 -12.67 -10.91 8.81
CA GLU A 112 -12.83 -11.35 10.19
C GLU A 112 -12.54 -10.22 11.17
N PHE A 113 -11.40 -9.53 11.01
CA PHE A 113 -11.04 -8.37 11.82
C PHE A 113 -12.11 -7.26 11.74
N MET A 114 -12.61 -6.92 10.55
CA MET A 114 -13.64 -5.90 10.38
C MET A 114 -14.99 -6.27 11.03
N ASN A 115 -15.27 -7.57 11.21
CA ASN A 115 -16.50 -8.07 11.84
C ASN A 115 -16.43 -8.13 13.37
N LYS A 116 -15.26 -8.45 13.96
CA LYS A 116 -15.14 -8.67 15.42
C LYS A 116 -14.07 -7.82 16.13
N GLY A 117 -13.16 -7.16 15.42
CA GLY A 117 -11.93 -6.59 15.98
C GLY A 117 -10.97 -7.65 16.52
N GLU A 118 -9.87 -7.22 17.13
CA GLU A 118 -8.91 -8.11 17.79
C GLU A 118 -9.45 -8.57 19.15
N THR A 119 -10.13 -7.68 19.87
CA THR A 119 -10.51 -7.93 21.27
C THR A 119 -11.85 -8.66 21.40
N ARG A 120 -12.93 -8.00 21.00
CA ARG A 120 -14.31 -8.51 21.05
C ARG A 120 -15.18 -7.72 20.08
N LYS A 121 -16.25 -8.35 19.60
CA LYS A 121 -17.19 -7.70 18.67
C LYS A 121 -17.87 -6.48 19.31
N MET A 122 -17.68 -5.31 18.70
CA MET A 122 -18.27 -4.03 19.11
C MET A 122 -18.65 -3.19 17.89
N PRO A 123 -19.45 -2.12 18.06
CA PRO A 123 -19.64 -1.11 17.02
C PRO A 123 -18.31 -0.49 16.56
N LYS A 124 -18.19 -0.18 15.27
CA LYS A 124 -16.97 0.40 14.65
C LYS A 124 -16.43 1.62 15.42
N LEU A 125 -17.32 2.48 15.92
CA LEU A 125 -16.93 3.66 16.70
C LEU A 125 -16.17 3.29 17.99
N LEU A 126 -16.63 2.27 18.71
CA LEU A 126 -15.96 1.83 19.94
C LEU A 126 -14.62 1.16 19.64
N HIS A 127 -14.52 0.39 18.56
CA HIS A 127 -13.24 -0.13 18.07
C HIS A 127 -12.24 1.01 17.81
N HIS A 128 -12.68 2.10 17.17
CA HIS A 128 -11.81 3.24 16.89
C HIS A 128 -11.37 3.98 18.16
N LEU A 129 -12.30 4.25 19.07
CA LEU A 129 -12.00 4.94 20.34
C LEU A 129 -11.09 4.11 21.26
N TRP A 130 -11.15 2.78 21.16
CA TRP A 130 -10.33 1.86 21.95
C TRP A 130 -9.02 1.44 21.26
N HIS A 131 -8.67 2.05 20.12
CA HIS A 131 -7.50 1.66 19.32
C HIS A 131 -7.51 0.19 18.84
N ASP A 132 -8.66 -0.48 18.85
CA ASP A 132 -8.86 -1.82 18.27
C ASP A 132 -9.20 -1.67 16.78
N ARG A 133 -8.25 -1.13 16.01
CA ARG A 133 -8.41 -0.75 14.61
C ARG A 133 -7.10 -0.87 13.83
N ILE A 134 -7.23 -0.85 12.51
CA ILE A 134 -6.09 -0.72 11.61
C ILE A 134 -5.53 0.70 11.69
N ASN A 135 -4.21 0.81 11.87
CA ASN A 135 -3.49 2.08 11.96
C ASN A 135 -3.33 2.72 10.57
N MET A 136 -4.39 3.37 10.10
CA MET A 136 -4.43 4.07 8.80
C MET A 136 -3.51 5.28 8.72
N GLU A 137 -3.14 5.85 9.86
CA GLU A 137 -2.24 6.99 9.97
C GLU A 137 -0.91 6.70 9.28
N PHE A 138 -0.45 5.45 9.32
CA PHE A 138 0.76 5.02 8.63
C PHE A 138 0.62 5.16 7.10
N ALA A 139 -0.50 4.71 6.53
CA ALA A 139 -0.74 4.80 5.09
C ALA A 139 -0.84 6.27 4.62
N GLU A 140 -1.51 7.13 5.39
CA GLU A 140 -1.54 8.57 5.09
C GLU A 140 -0.17 9.24 5.24
N ALA A 141 0.64 8.83 6.22
CA ALA A 141 2.00 9.33 6.36
C ALA A 141 2.85 8.95 5.13
N CYS A 142 2.72 7.71 4.63
CA CYS A 142 3.36 7.28 3.39
C CYS A 142 2.91 8.12 2.19
N MET A 143 1.59 8.33 2.01
CA MET A 143 1.05 9.19 0.95
C MET A 143 1.59 10.63 1.05
N ARG A 144 1.63 11.21 2.26
CA ARG A 144 2.19 12.56 2.47
C ARG A 144 3.68 12.61 2.16
N ALA A 145 4.45 11.61 2.56
CA ALA A 145 5.87 11.52 2.23
C ALA A 145 6.06 11.46 0.70
N MET A 146 5.22 10.70 0.00
CA MET A 146 5.20 10.69 -1.48
C MET A 146 4.83 12.05 -2.07
N LEU A 147 3.89 12.80 -1.51
CA LEU A 147 3.58 14.15 -2.00
C LEU A 147 4.78 15.10 -1.86
N TRP A 148 5.45 15.09 -0.71
CA TRP A 148 6.53 16.03 -0.44
C TRP A 148 7.86 15.67 -1.11
N HIS A 149 8.14 14.38 -1.30
CA HIS A 149 9.39 13.88 -1.87
C HIS A 149 9.22 13.29 -3.28
N GLY A 150 7.99 13.25 -3.79
CA GLY A 150 7.60 12.58 -5.03
C GLY A 150 8.13 13.23 -6.30
N ARG A 151 8.42 14.55 -6.27
CA ARG A 151 9.02 15.29 -7.40
C ARG A 151 10.27 14.61 -7.94
N ASP A 152 11.02 13.97 -7.05
CA ASP A 152 12.27 13.30 -7.36
C ASP A 152 12.14 11.77 -7.47
N MET A 153 10.95 11.21 -7.18
CA MET A 153 10.68 9.76 -7.23
C MET A 153 10.07 9.36 -8.59
N GLY A 154 10.87 9.46 -9.66
CA GLY A 154 10.50 9.02 -11.02
C GLY A 154 10.99 9.97 -12.11
N MET A 155 10.28 10.03 -13.24
CA MET A 155 10.53 11.02 -14.31
C MET A 155 9.85 12.38 -14.05
N GLY A 156 9.29 12.63 -12.86
CA GLY A 156 8.63 13.91 -12.49
C GLY A 156 7.37 14.29 -13.30
N LYS A 157 6.89 13.40 -14.18
CA LYS A 157 5.82 13.72 -15.15
C LYS A 157 4.44 13.93 -14.50
N PHE A 158 4.14 13.21 -13.43
CA PHE A 158 2.86 13.36 -12.72
C PHE A 158 2.80 14.71 -12.00
N ASP A 159 3.85 15.11 -11.29
CA ASP A 159 3.87 16.38 -10.58
C ASP A 159 3.83 17.57 -11.55
N ALA A 160 4.51 17.48 -12.69
CA ALA A 160 4.39 18.49 -13.75
C ALA A 160 2.94 18.61 -14.28
N TYR A 161 2.18 17.51 -14.30
CA TYR A 161 0.77 17.53 -14.64
C TYR A 161 -0.07 18.18 -13.53
N LEU A 162 0.22 17.92 -12.25
CA LEU A 162 -0.47 18.55 -11.12
C LEU A 162 -0.29 20.07 -11.09
N ASP A 163 0.84 20.59 -11.59
CA ASP A 163 1.11 22.02 -11.73
C ASP A 163 0.47 22.64 -13.01
N SER A 164 -0.11 21.81 -13.89
CA SER A 164 -0.64 22.27 -15.18
C SER A 164 -1.97 23.04 -15.05
N GLU A 165 -2.23 23.93 -16.01
CA GLU A 165 -3.52 24.63 -16.11
C GLU A 165 -4.70 23.67 -16.30
N GLU A 166 -4.49 22.52 -16.96
CA GLU A 166 -5.51 21.49 -17.14
C GLU A 166 -5.95 20.92 -15.78
N TYR A 167 -4.98 20.52 -14.95
CA TYR A 167 -5.27 19.98 -13.61
C TYR A 167 -5.93 21.04 -12.73
N ARG A 168 -5.40 22.28 -12.73
CA ARG A 168 -5.99 23.40 -11.98
C ARG A 168 -7.44 23.66 -12.37
N ALA A 169 -7.76 23.65 -13.66
CA ALA A 169 -9.13 23.84 -14.15
C ALA A 169 -10.07 22.69 -13.74
N ASN A 170 -9.58 21.45 -13.71
CA ASN A 170 -10.37 20.30 -13.27
C ASN A 170 -10.56 20.29 -11.75
N ALA A 171 -9.52 20.65 -10.98
CA ALA A 171 -9.61 20.81 -9.53
C ALA A 171 -10.61 21.91 -9.16
N ASP A 172 -10.57 23.07 -9.81
CA ASP A 172 -11.52 24.16 -9.58
C ASP A 172 -12.99 23.71 -9.79
N LYS A 173 -13.26 22.94 -10.85
CA LYS A 173 -14.59 22.35 -11.07
C LYS A 173 -15.00 21.40 -9.94
N ALA A 174 -14.09 20.53 -9.51
CA ALA A 174 -14.36 19.56 -8.45
C ALA A 174 -14.63 20.25 -7.11
N ILE A 175 -13.81 21.24 -6.74
CA ILE A 175 -13.94 22.04 -5.51
C ILE A 175 -15.29 22.75 -5.48
N LYS A 176 -15.65 23.47 -6.55
CA LYS A 176 -16.94 24.17 -6.66
C LYS A 176 -18.13 23.21 -6.59
N ALA A 177 -18.02 22.03 -7.20
CA ALA A 177 -19.08 21.03 -7.14
C ALA A 177 -19.24 20.46 -5.72
N TYR A 178 -18.13 20.19 -5.03
CA TYR A 178 -18.12 19.65 -3.68
C TYR A 178 -18.72 20.64 -2.67
N PHE A 179 -18.35 21.92 -2.74
CA PHE A 179 -18.84 22.96 -1.81
C PHE A 179 -20.13 23.65 -2.25
N LYS A 180 -20.77 23.25 -3.36
CA LYS A 180 -21.98 23.90 -3.89
C LYS A 180 -23.09 24.12 -2.85
N GLY A 181 -23.20 23.27 -1.84
CA GLY A 181 -24.18 23.36 -0.76
C GLY A 181 -23.73 24.11 0.50
N ASN A 182 -22.47 24.53 0.58
CA ASN A 182 -21.89 25.18 1.76
C ASN A 182 -21.49 26.63 1.42
N PRO A 183 -22.28 27.65 1.80
CA PRO A 183 -22.02 29.04 1.40
C PRO A 183 -20.79 29.68 2.08
N VAL A 184 -20.18 29.03 3.08
CA VAL A 184 -18.97 29.52 3.77
C VAL A 184 -17.68 29.09 3.06
N MET A 185 -17.75 28.06 2.21
CA MET A 185 -16.63 27.43 1.50
C MET A 185 -16.75 27.65 -0.01
#